data_AF-A0A7S2QHU9-F1
#
_entry.id   AF-A0A7S2QHU9-F1
#
_cell.length_a   1.000
_cell.length_b   1.000
_cell.length_c   1.000
_cell.angle_alpha   90.00
_cell.angle_beta   90.00
_cell.angle_gamma   90.00
#
_symmetry.space_group_name_H-M   'P 1'
#
loop_
_entity.id
_entity.type
_entity.pdbx_description
1 polymer ?
#
loop_
_entity_poly.entity_id
_entity_poly.type
_entity_poly.pdbx_seq_one_letter_code
_entity_poly.pdbx_strand_id
1 'polypeptide(L)'
;QHFGKFSAILLAVASNFWQLLWLIGPVGQEPGQSVDRLDVTRWSVHTGIFFAYAAASYLCALASYLESRADKSRDNVGRSNTLFIIMYGCSSGYMALVYLRDLFSYQVGQPPKVRPYLTQLADIVWIISAACITSFLPEEPPLKVTTEIIDDPPTHHPSSGSGEAAVHRICTCPRWLTERVAICKLVSQPLEERIFVPRTYLSAAHEVFGFTLIVSWIWTWSLHPNQILDHPAQAITGSYNLYYAWDFAPASWFAVVACSMNVLLTWRYSWMAQTRSIIRSPERRTALQHFGKFSAILLAVASNFWQLLWLIGPVGQEPGQSVDRLDVTRWSVHTGIFFAYAAASYLCALASYLESRADKSRDNVGRSNTLFIIMYGCSSGYMALVYLRDLFSYQVGQPPKVRPYLTQLADIVWIISAACITSFLPEEPPLKVTTEIIDDPPTHHPSSGSGEAAVHRICTCPRWLTERVAICKLVSQPLEERIFVPRTYLSAAHEVFGFTLIVSWIWTWSLHPNQILDHPAQAITGSYNLYYAWDFAPASWFAVVACSMNVLLTWRYSWMAQTRSIIRSPERRTALQHFGKFS
;
A
#
# COMPACT_ATOMS: atom_id res chain seq x y z
N GLN A 1 12.59 -7.53 21.69
CA GLN A 1 11.18 -7.06 21.65
C GLN A 1 11.06 -5.61 21.19
N HIS A 2 11.46 -4.58 21.96
CA HIS A 2 11.37 -3.17 21.52
C HIS A 2 12.06 -2.89 20.18
N PHE A 3 13.29 -3.41 20.01
CA PHE A 3 14.03 -3.31 18.76
C PHE A 3 13.25 -3.86 17.55
N GLY A 4 12.64 -5.05 17.67
CA GLY A 4 11.85 -5.64 16.59
C GLY A 4 10.60 -4.86 16.21
N LYS A 5 9.92 -4.25 17.19
CA LYS A 5 8.79 -3.36 16.90
C LYS A 5 9.24 -2.13 16.12
N PHE A 6 10.31 -1.48 16.60
CA PHE A 6 10.88 -0.31 15.93
C PHE A 6 11.29 -0.64 14.50
N SER A 7 12.04 -1.73 14.28
CA SER A 7 12.47 -2.15 12.94
C SER A 7 11.28 -2.39 12.02
N ALA A 8 10.23 -3.06 12.50
CA ALA A 8 9.08 -3.38 11.67
C ALA A 8 8.22 -2.15 11.31
N ILE A 9 8.10 -1.18 12.23
CA ILE A 9 7.48 0.13 11.93
C ILE A 9 8.34 0.89 10.93
N LEU A 10 9.67 0.94 11.15
CA LEU A 10 10.59 1.63 10.25
C LEU A 10 10.51 1.07 8.83
N LEU A 11 10.42 -0.27 8.67
CA LEU A 11 10.27 -0.91 7.36
C LEU A 11 8.93 -0.56 6.71
N ALA A 12 7.84 -0.57 7.49
CA ALA A 12 6.52 -0.22 7.00
C ALA A 12 6.44 1.26 6.56
N VAL A 13 7.14 2.16 7.26
CA VAL A 13 7.26 3.57 6.88
C VAL A 13 8.14 3.71 5.64
N ALA A 14 9.32 3.09 5.61
CA ALA A 14 10.24 3.14 4.48
C ALA A 14 9.60 2.59 3.20
N SER A 15 8.78 1.54 3.29
CA SER A 15 8.07 0.98 2.13
C SER A 15 7.03 1.94 1.55
N ASN A 16 6.43 2.83 2.36
CA ASN A 16 5.54 3.88 1.84
C ASN A 16 6.29 4.92 1.03
N PHE A 17 7.45 5.37 1.52
CA PHE A 17 8.31 6.29 0.79
C PHE A 17 8.89 5.68 -0.48
N TRP A 18 8.95 4.36 -0.58
CA TRP A 18 9.43 3.69 -1.77
C TRP A 18 8.66 4.06 -3.05
N GLN A 19 7.36 4.34 -2.94
CA GLN A 19 6.57 4.77 -4.11
C GLN A 19 7.01 6.15 -4.62
N LEU A 20 7.60 6.98 -3.76
CA LEU A 20 8.10 8.30 -4.10
C LEU A 20 9.31 8.25 -5.04
N LEU A 21 10.07 7.15 -5.05
CA LEU A 21 11.21 6.95 -5.96
C LEU A 21 10.81 7.26 -7.41
N TRP A 22 9.64 6.77 -7.83
CA TRP A 22 9.15 6.89 -9.21
C TRP A 22 8.68 8.29 -9.57
N LEU A 23 8.24 9.06 -8.57
CA LEU A 23 7.69 10.39 -8.79
C LEU A 23 8.76 11.48 -8.74
N ILE A 24 9.86 11.25 -8.03
CA ILE A 24 11.06 12.08 -8.14
C ILE A 24 11.60 12.04 -9.59
N GLY A 25 11.27 10.97 -10.31
CA GLY A 25 11.55 10.78 -11.73
C GLY A 25 12.94 10.20 -11.97
N PRO A 26 13.16 9.66 -13.17
CA PRO A 26 14.48 9.19 -13.57
C PRO A 26 15.46 10.35 -13.56
N VAL A 27 16.67 10.07 -13.14
CA VAL A 27 17.71 11.08 -12.92
C VAL A 27 18.27 11.66 -14.24
N GLY A 28 17.88 11.08 -15.38
CA GLY A 28 17.83 11.77 -16.67
C GLY A 28 16.53 11.44 -17.40
N GLN A 29 15.89 12.45 -17.97
CA GLN A 29 14.59 12.32 -18.63
C GLN A 29 14.72 11.92 -20.12
N GLU A 30 15.89 12.13 -20.72
CA GLU A 30 16.11 11.89 -22.15
C GLU A 30 17.40 11.08 -22.39
N PRO A 31 17.36 10.05 -23.26
CA PRO A 31 18.57 9.38 -23.73
C PRO A 31 19.56 10.39 -24.30
N GLY A 32 20.81 10.38 -23.82
CA GLY A 32 21.85 11.32 -24.25
C GLY A 32 21.84 12.68 -23.53
N GLN A 33 21.02 12.87 -22.49
CA GLN A 33 21.13 14.05 -21.62
C GLN A 33 22.55 14.17 -21.06
N SER A 34 23.17 15.34 -21.27
CA SER A 34 24.53 15.60 -20.80
C SER A 34 24.62 15.41 -19.28
N VAL A 35 25.72 14.80 -18.82
CA VAL A 35 25.99 14.55 -17.41
C VAL A 35 25.87 15.82 -16.56
N ASP A 36 26.18 16.99 -17.11
CA ASP A 36 26.09 18.29 -16.40
C ASP A 36 24.64 18.73 -16.07
N ARG A 37 23.64 18.07 -16.66
CA ARG A 37 22.21 18.36 -16.44
C ARG A 37 21.55 17.39 -15.47
N LEU A 38 22.33 16.54 -14.82
CA LEU A 38 21.81 15.56 -13.89
C LEU A 38 21.40 16.24 -12.56
N ASP A 39 20.14 16.10 -12.16
CA ASP A 39 19.70 16.64 -10.87
C ASP A 39 20.17 15.72 -9.73
N VAL A 40 21.36 16.02 -9.23
CA VAL A 40 22.02 15.28 -8.14
C VAL A 40 21.15 15.24 -6.88
N THR A 41 20.36 16.28 -6.65
CA THR A 41 19.48 16.34 -5.48
C THR A 41 18.39 15.28 -5.58
N ARG A 42 17.72 15.18 -6.74
CA ARG A 42 16.74 14.12 -7.00
C ARG A 42 17.34 12.73 -6.88
N TRP A 43 18.51 12.50 -7.46
CA TRP A 43 19.21 11.22 -7.34
C TRP A 43 19.57 10.89 -5.89
N SER A 44 19.99 11.89 -5.12
CA SER A 44 20.33 11.72 -3.70
C SER A 44 19.11 11.34 -2.86
N VAL A 45 17.96 11.99 -3.10
CA VAL A 45 16.70 11.65 -2.40
C VAL A 45 16.23 10.26 -2.82
N HIS A 46 16.24 9.93 -4.11
CA HIS A 46 15.89 8.61 -4.62
C HIS A 46 16.76 7.52 -3.95
N THR A 47 18.06 7.68 -4.03
CA THR A 47 19.03 6.73 -3.45
C THR A 47 18.92 6.65 -1.92
N GLY A 48 18.63 7.76 -1.24
CA GLY A 48 18.40 7.80 0.20
C GLY A 48 17.16 7.01 0.65
N ILE A 49 16.05 7.12 -0.07
CA ILE A 49 14.83 6.33 0.20
C ILE A 49 15.12 4.83 0.01
N PHE A 50 15.85 4.47 -1.05
CA PHE A 50 16.26 3.09 -1.29
C PHE A 50 17.09 2.53 -0.13
N PHE A 51 18.07 3.28 0.39
CA PHE A 51 18.86 2.86 1.54
C PHE A 51 18.08 2.80 2.84
N ALA A 52 17.15 3.72 3.06
CA ALA A 52 16.28 3.68 4.24
C ALA A 52 15.49 2.36 4.27
N TYR A 53 14.96 1.92 3.14
CA TYR A 53 14.27 0.63 3.04
C TYR A 53 15.22 -0.56 3.18
N ALA A 54 16.37 -0.57 2.50
CA ALA A 54 17.35 -1.65 2.61
C ALA A 54 17.83 -1.84 4.07
N ALA A 55 18.12 -0.74 4.76
CA ALA A 55 18.48 -0.74 6.17
C ALA A 55 17.32 -1.24 7.04
N ALA A 56 16.09 -0.75 6.81
CA ALA A 56 14.93 -1.19 7.57
C ALA A 56 14.61 -2.68 7.39
N SER A 57 14.75 -3.22 6.17
CA SER A 57 14.60 -4.65 5.88
C SER A 57 15.64 -5.49 6.62
N TYR A 58 16.91 -5.05 6.60
CA TYR A 58 17.96 -5.70 7.37
C TYR A 58 17.68 -5.66 8.88
N LEU A 59 17.28 -4.51 9.43
CA LEU A 59 16.97 -4.37 10.85
C LEU A 59 15.78 -5.25 11.27
N CYS A 60 14.80 -5.48 10.40
CA CYS A 60 13.74 -6.45 10.63
C CYS A 60 14.26 -7.88 10.69
N ALA A 61 15.06 -8.28 9.70
CA ALA A 61 15.68 -9.60 9.66
C ALA A 61 16.57 -9.85 10.89
N LEU A 62 17.40 -8.86 11.26
CA LEU A 62 18.24 -8.89 12.46
C LEU A 62 17.39 -9.00 13.73
N ALA A 63 16.32 -8.23 13.85
CA ALA A 63 15.45 -8.30 15.03
C ALA A 63 14.78 -9.66 15.17
N SER A 64 14.30 -10.24 14.08
CA SER A 64 13.74 -11.59 14.04
C SER A 64 14.77 -12.63 14.48
N TYR A 65 15.99 -12.57 13.92
CA TYR A 65 17.11 -13.43 14.33
C TYR A 65 17.45 -13.31 15.82
N LEU A 66 17.56 -12.08 16.33
CA LEU A 66 17.88 -11.82 17.74
C LEU A 66 16.77 -12.31 18.67
N GLU A 67 15.50 -12.17 18.29
CA GLU A 67 14.37 -12.69 19.05
C GLU A 67 14.41 -14.21 19.11
N SER A 68 14.58 -14.90 17.98
CA SER A 68 14.69 -16.36 17.93
C SER A 68 15.89 -16.89 18.73
N ARG A 69 17.00 -16.13 18.77
CA ARG A 69 18.21 -16.47 19.55
C ARG A 69 18.04 -16.26 21.06
N ALA A 70 17.23 -15.28 21.45
CA ALA A 70 16.97 -14.96 22.85
C ALA A 70 15.90 -15.85 23.49
N ASP A 71 14.99 -16.41 22.68
CA ASP A 71 13.93 -17.30 23.14
C ASP A 71 14.38 -18.75 23.35
N LYS A 72 13.47 -19.57 23.91
CA LYS A 72 13.60 -21.04 23.99
C LYS A 72 13.86 -21.70 22.62
N SER A 73 13.59 -21.00 21.52
CA SER A 73 13.95 -21.41 20.15
C SER A 73 15.44 -21.27 19.81
N ARG A 74 16.32 -21.01 20.79
CA ARG A 74 17.77 -20.86 20.58
C ARG A 74 18.39 -22.02 19.82
N ASP A 75 17.89 -23.24 20.05
CA ASP A 75 18.38 -24.45 19.39
C ASP A 75 18.09 -24.46 17.88
N ASN A 76 17.10 -23.68 17.43
CA ASN A 76 16.76 -23.51 16.02
C ASN A 76 17.64 -22.46 15.30
N VAL A 77 18.54 -21.78 16.01
CA VAL A 77 19.43 -20.77 15.43
C VAL A 77 20.79 -21.41 15.11
N GLY A 78 20.95 -21.84 13.86
CA GLY A 78 22.17 -22.44 13.36
C GLY A 78 23.25 -21.44 12.93
N ARG A 79 24.42 -22.00 12.54
CA ARG A 79 25.53 -21.23 11.94
C ARG A 79 25.12 -20.57 10.62
N SER A 80 24.28 -21.24 9.83
CA SER A 80 23.76 -20.71 8.55
C SER A 80 22.95 -19.43 8.75
N ASN A 81 22.06 -19.39 9.75
CA ASN A 81 21.27 -18.19 10.07
C ASN A 81 22.17 -17.01 10.46
N THR A 82 23.22 -17.30 11.26
CA THR A 82 24.18 -16.29 11.70
C THR A 82 24.99 -15.73 10.53
N LEU A 83 25.51 -16.61 9.67
CA LEU A 83 26.24 -16.22 8.46
C LEU A 83 25.37 -15.38 7.53
N PHE A 84 24.11 -15.78 7.34
CA PHE A 84 23.14 -15.04 6.53
C PHE A 84 22.93 -13.61 7.06
N ILE A 85 22.68 -13.42 8.35
CA ILE A 85 22.49 -12.08 8.94
C ILE A 85 23.75 -11.23 8.80
N ILE A 86 24.94 -11.81 8.93
CA ILE A 86 26.20 -11.08 8.70
C ILE A 86 26.31 -10.67 7.24
N MET A 87 26.09 -11.59 6.29
CA MET A 87 26.14 -11.29 4.86
C MET A 87 25.14 -10.22 4.46
N TYR A 88 23.89 -10.31 4.95
CA TYR A 88 22.85 -9.35 4.63
C TYR A 88 23.13 -7.96 5.21
N GLY A 89 23.70 -7.90 6.42
CA GLY A 89 24.14 -6.64 7.03
C GLY A 89 25.32 -6.02 6.29
N CYS A 90 26.33 -6.83 5.97
CA CYS A 90 27.50 -6.40 5.22
C CYS A 90 27.11 -5.89 3.82
N SER A 91 26.24 -6.58 3.08
CA SER A 91 25.80 -6.12 1.76
C SER A 91 24.98 -4.83 1.84
N SER A 92 24.03 -4.72 2.77
CA SER A 92 23.23 -3.51 2.98
C SER A 92 24.10 -2.30 3.35
N GLY A 93 25.05 -2.48 4.27
CA GLY A 93 25.97 -1.43 4.70
C GLY A 93 26.99 -1.04 3.62
N TYR A 94 27.56 -2.04 2.94
CA TYR A 94 28.51 -1.82 1.85
C TYR A 94 27.87 -1.05 0.70
N MET A 95 26.65 -1.44 0.30
CA MET A 95 25.86 -0.74 -0.71
C MET A 95 25.66 0.74 -0.34
N ALA A 96 25.17 1.04 0.87
CA ALA A 96 25.01 2.43 1.30
C ALA A 96 26.32 3.24 1.25
N LEU A 97 27.44 2.65 1.72
CA LEU A 97 28.75 3.32 1.73
C LEU A 97 29.30 3.56 0.31
N VAL A 98 29.16 2.61 -0.60
CA VAL A 98 29.64 2.71 -1.99
C VAL A 98 28.93 3.84 -2.71
N TYR A 99 27.60 3.87 -2.66
CA TYR A 99 26.83 4.89 -3.36
C TYR A 99 26.99 6.28 -2.76
N LEU A 100 27.06 6.40 -1.43
CA LEU A 100 27.37 7.69 -0.80
C LEU A 100 28.75 8.19 -1.23
N ARG A 101 29.75 7.30 -1.29
CA ARG A 101 31.09 7.66 -1.73
C ARG A 101 31.13 8.06 -3.20
N ASP A 102 30.44 7.34 -4.08
CA ASP A 102 30.39 7.65 -5.50
C ASP A 102 29.60 8.94 -5.77
N LEU A 103 28.52 9.18 -5.01
CA LEU A 103 27.82 10.46 -5.00
C LEU A 103 28.72 11.64 -4.63
N PHE A 104 29.46 11.51 -3.52
CA PHE A 104 30.40 12.56 -3.11
C PHE A 104 31.50 12.78 -4.14
N SER A 105 32.01 11.70 -4.76
CA SER A 105 32.99 11.79 -5.84
C SER A 105 32.42 12.56 -7.03
N TYR A 106 31.20 12.24 -7.44
CA TYR A 106 30.49 12.91 -8.52
C TYR A 106 30.26 14.40 -8.23
N GLN A 107 29.82 14.75 -7.01
CA GLN A 107 29.60 16.15 -6.60
C GLN A 107 30.88 17.02 -6.65
N VAL A 108 32.06 16.41 -6.55
CA VAL A 108 33.36 17.12 -6.70
C VAL A 108 33.97 16.97 -8.09
N GLY A 109 33.20 16.50 -9.08
CA GLY A 109 33.66 16.32 -10.47
C GLY A 109 34.67 15.19 -10.66
N GLN A 110 34.73 14.25 -9.72
CA GLN A 110 35.60 13.07 -9.82
C GLN A 110 34.82 11.87 -10.35
N PRO A 111 35.46 10.99 -11.15
CA PRO A 111 34.84 9.74 -11.55
C PRO A 111 34.52 8.86 -10.33
N PRO A 112 33.57 7.91 -10.44
CA PRO A 112 33.30 6.94 -9.39
C PRO A 112 34.60 6.28 -8.91
N LYS A 113 34.79 6.28 -7.59
CA LYS A 113 36.03 5.75 -6.98
C LYS A 113 35.95 4.25 -6.77
N VAL A 114 34.73 3.71 -6.65
CA VAL A 114 34.51 2.28 -6.53
C VAL A 114 34.43 1.68 -7.92
N ARG A 115 35.08 0.51 -8.11
CA ARG A 115 35.02 -0.17 -9.39
C ARG A 115 33.60 -0.66 -9.66
N PRO A 116 33.06 -0.48 -10.88
CA PRO A 116 31.66 -0.80 -11.21
C PRO A 116 31.17 -2.18 -10.80
N TYR A 117 32.01 -3.20 -10.98
CA TYR A 117 31.65 -4.59 -10.66
C TYR A 117 31.46 -4.81 -9.15
N LEU A 118 32.08 -3.99 -8.29
CA LEU A 118 31.90 -4.09 -6.84
C LEU A 118 30.55 -3.50 -6.42
N THR A 119 30.13 -2.40 -7.04
CA THR A 119 28.79 -1.82 -6.85
C THR A 119 27.71 -2.83 -7.26
N GLN A 120 27.84 -3.41 -8.46
CA GLN A 120 26.93 -4.47 -8.93
C GLN A 120 26.91 -5.69 -8.02
N LEU A 121 28.08 -6.12 -7.53
CA LEU A 121 28.17 -7.25 -6.62
C LEU A 121 27.41 -6.95 -5.31
N ALA A 122 27.49 -5.73 -4.80
CA ALA A 122 26.73 -5.32 -3.61
C ALA A 122 25.22 -5.50 -3.81
N ASP A 123 24.71 -5.00 -4.94
CA ASP A 123 23.29 -5.06 -5.27
C ASP A 123 22.83 -6.51 -5.48
N ILE A 124 23.60 -7.31 -6.23
CA ILE A 124 23.31 -8.72 -6.46
C ILE A 124 23.28 -9.48 -5.13
N VAL A 125 24.27 -9.29 -4.26
CA VAL A 125 24.32 -9.96 -2.96
C VAL A 125 23.17 -9.50 -2.07
N TRP A 126 22.79 -8.23 -2.10
CA TRP A 126 21.64 -7.72 -1.34
C TRP A 126 20.32 -8.31 -1.86
N ILE A 127 20.10 -8.35 -3.18
CA ILE A 127 18.91 -8.95 -3.81
C ILE A 127 18.81 -10.45 -3.47
N ILE A 128 19.90 -11.19 -3.62
CA ILE A 128 19.95 -12.62 -3.27
C ILE A 128 19.66 -12.80 -1.78
N SER A 129 20.26 -11.98 -0.91
CA SER A 129 20.02 -12.05 0.53
C SER A 129 18.54 -11.79 0.86
N ALA A 130 17.92 -10.78 0.23
CA ALA A 130 16.51 -10.45 0.40
C ALA A 130 15.60 -11.62 -0.04
N ALA A 131 15.88 -12.22 -1.21
CA ALA A 131 15.14 -13.37 -1.73
C ALA A 131 15.31 -14.65 -0.87
N CYS A 132 16.46 -14.80 -0.21
CA CYS A 132 16.79 -15.96 0.61
C CYS A 132 16.29 -15.85 2.07
N ILE A 133 15.53 -14.80 2.43
CA ILE A 133 15.05 -14.58 3.80
C ILE A 133 14.27 -15.77 4.37
N THR A 134 13.34 -16.39 3.62
CA THR A 134 12.58 -17.55 4.12
C THR A 134 13.48 -18.74 4.46
N SER A 135 14.53 -18.96 3.66
CA SER A 135 15.40 -20.13 3.81
C SER A 135 16.40 -20.00 4.94
N PHE A 136 16.85 -18.79 5.27
CA PHE A 136 17.95 -18.56 6.21
C PHE A 136 17.58 -17.74 7.44
N LEU A 137 16.39 -17.14 7.55
CA LEU A 137 15.91 -16.65 8.84
C LEU A 137 15.41 -17.82 9.71
N PRO A 138 15.69 -17.80 11.03
CA PRO A 138 15.15 -18.77 11.96
C PRO A 138 13.63 -18.88 11.84
N GLU A 139 13.09 -20.05 12.17
CA GLU A 139 11.64 -20.23 12.20
C GLU A 139 11.04 -19.34 13.30
N GLU A 140 10.04 -18.56 12.91
CA GLU A 140 9.24 -17.79 13.85
C GLU A 140 8.01 -18.60 14.25
N PRO A 141 7.58 -18.55 15.52
CA PRO A 141 6.40 -19.28 15.95
C PRO A 141 5.18 -18.78 15.16
N PRO A 142 4.32 -19.69 14.68
CA PRO A 142 3.11 -19.31 13.99
C PRO A 142 2.14 -18.57 14.92
N LEU A 143 1.36 -17.66 14.33
CA LEU A 143 0.21 -17.03 14.97
C LEU A 143 -1.07 -17.70 14.45
N LYS A 144 -1.85 -18.31 15.34
CA LYS A 144 -3.23 -18.72 15.03
C LYS A 144 -4.11 -17.49 15.15
N VAL A 145 -4.82 -17.15 14.08
CA VAL A 145 -5.79 -16.05 14.08
C VAL A 145 -7.17 -16.60 13.84
N THR A 146 -7.99 -16.51 14.88
CA THR A 146 -9.41 -16.87 14.86
C THR A 146 -10.24 -15.60 14.71
N THR A 147 -11.27 -15.65 13.88
CA THR A 147 -12.15 -14.51 13.65
C THR A 147 -13.59 -14.95 13.86
N GLU A 148 -14.32 -14.19 14.68
CA GLU A 148 -15.74 -14.39 14.95
C GLU A 148 -16.52 -13.12 14.64
N ILE A 149 -17.78 -13.28 14.24
CA ILE A 149 -18.70 -12.16 14.06
C ILE A 149 -19.34 -11.87 15.40
N ILE A 150 -19.40 -10.58 15.76
CA ILE A 150 -20.17 -10.14 16.91
C ILE A 150 -21.57 -9.77 16.41
N ASP A 151 -22.57 -10.62 16.69
CA ASP A 151 -23.96 -10.40 16.23
C ASP A 151 -24.62 -9.23 16.96
N ASP A 152 -24.38 -9.11 18.26
CA ASP A 152 -24.77 -7.96 19.08
C ASP A 152 -23.52 -7.19 19.49
N PRO A 153 -23.17 -6.07 18.82
CA PRO A 153 -22.04 -5.27 19.26
C PRO A 153 -22.27 -4.94 20.74
N PRO A 154 -21.30 -5.20 21.63
CA PRO A 154 -21.50 -4.88 23.03
C PRO A 154 -21.89 -3.42 23.09
N THR A 155 -23.07 -3.14 23.65
CA THR A 155 -23.59 -1.80 23.88
C THR A 155 -22.76 -1.15 24.99
N HIS A 156 -21.45 -1.03 24.77
CA HIS A 156 -20.55 -0.16 25.51
C HIS A 156 -20.85 1.29 25.10
N HIS A 157 -22.09 1.72 25.27
CA HIS A 157 -22.28 3.05 25.80
C HIS A 157 -21.72 2.96 27.21
N PRO A 158 -20.58 3.61 27.54
CA PRO A 158 -20.21 3.77 28.93
C PRO A 158 -21.40 4.42 29.59
N SER A 159 -22.12 3.66 30.40
CA SER A 159 -23.23 4.15 31.18
C SER A 159 -22.68 5.37 31.91
N SER A 160 -23.34 6.51 31.77
CA SER A 160 -22.98 7.78 32.38
C SER A 160 -23.04 7.77 33.92
N GLY A 161 -23.08 6.57 34.53
CA GLY A 161 -23.24 6.34 35.95
C GLY A 161 -21.95 5.79 36.56
N SER A 162 -21.23 6.70 37.22
CA SER A 162 -20.43 6.47 38.44
C SER A 162 -19.43 5.32 38.44
N GLY A 163 -18.14 5.67 38.32
CA GLY A 163 -17.01 4.82 38.69
C GLY A 163 -16.15 4.42 37.50
N GLU A 164 -15.57 5.41 36.81
CA GLU A 164 -14.63 5.24 35.71
C GLU A 164 -13.44 4.37 36.15
N ALA A 165 -13.50 3.07 35.86
CA ALA A 165 -12.32 2.43 35.30
C ALA A 165 -12.08 3.17 33.98
N ALA A 166 -11.23 4.20 34.03
CA ALA A 166 -10.83 4.96 32.86
C ALA A 166 -10.32 3.95 31.84
N VAL A 167 -11.18 3.58 30.88
CA VAL A 167 -10.80 2.75 29.74
C VAL A 167 -9.64 3.49 29.14
N HIS A 168 -8.44 2.92 29.31
CA HIS A 168 -7.18 3.59 29.02
C HIS A 168 -7.19 4.00 27.55
N ARG A 169 -7.61 5.24 27.28
CA ARG A 169 -7.66 5.74 25.91
C ARG A 169 -6.24 5.89 25.43
N ILE A 170 -5.96 5.18 24.35
CA ILE A 170 -4.62 5.09 23.77
C ILE A 170 -4.22 6.42 23.11
N CYS A 171 -5.19 7.17 22.54
CA CYS A 171 -5.01 8.54 22.04
C CYS A 171 -5.64 9.59 22.99
N THR A 172 -4.99 10.74 23.13
CA THR A 172 -5.53 11.97 23.76
C THR A 172 -6.51 12.72 22.85
N CYS A 173 -6.86 12.13 21.71
CA CYS A 173 -7.81 12.65 20.73
C CYS A 173 -9.16 12.94 21.42
N PRO A 174 -9.78 14.10 21.16
CA PRO A 174 -11.12 14.39 21.66
C PRO A 174 -12.11 13.29 21.26
N ARG A 175 -13.04 12.93 22.16
CA ARG A 175 -14.00 11.84 21.97
C ARG A 175 -14.75 11.94 20.64
N TRP A 176 -15.20 13.14 20.30
CA TRP A 176 -15.93 13.39 19.06
C TRP A 176 -15.11 13.05 17.80
N LEU A 177 -13.78 13.21 17.85
CA LEU A 177 -12.89 12.90 16.74
C LEU A 177 -12.74 11.40 16.58
N THR A 178 -12.55 10.66 17.69
CA THR A 178 -12.46 9.20 17.67
C THR A 178 -13.78 8.51 17.30
N GLU A 179 -14.92 9.18 17.50
CA GLU A 179 -16.24 8.67 17.15
C GLU A 179 -16.63 8.99 15.70
N ARG A 180 -16.20 10.13 15.15
CA ARG A 180 -16.64 10.62 13.83
C ARG A 180 -15.60 10.49 12.72
N VAL A 181 -14.31 10.44 13.04
CA VAL A 181 -13.22 10.33 12.06
C VAL A 181 -12.64 8.92 12.13
N ALA A 182 -12.83 8.15 11.06
CA ALA A 182 -12.45 6.75 10.96
C ALA A 182 -10.95 6.53 11.11
N ILE A 183 -10.09 7.40 10.57
CA ILE A 183 -8.63 7.34 10.79
C ILE A 183 -8.33 7.43 12.29
N CYS A 184 -8.93 8.39 12.99
CA CYS A 184 -8.72 8.58 14.42
C CYS A 184 -9.29 7.41 15.24
N LYS A 185 -10.41 6.84 14.79
CA LYS A 185 -10.99 5.62 15.38
C LYS A 185 -10.04 4.43 15.28
N LEU A 186 -9.44 4.19 14.12
CA LEU A 186 -8.47 3.12 13.90
C LEU A 186 -7.21 3.31 14.75
N VAL A 187 -6.64 4.52 14.77
CA VAL A 187 -5.43 4.86 15.55
C VAL A 187 -5.67 4.78 17.06
N SER A 188 -6.91 5.02 17.51
CA SER A 188 -7.27 4.97 18.92
C SER A 188 -7.74 3.60 19.39
N GLN A 189 -7.86 2.63 18.49
CA GLN A 189 -8.40 1.31 18.82
C GLN A 189 -7.45 0.55 19.77
N PRO A 190 -7.96 -0.05 20.87
CA PRO A 190 -7.14 -0.90 21.72
C PRO A 190 -6.61 -2.10 20.95
N LEU A 191 -5.30 -2.36 21.05
CA LEU A 191 -4.70 -3.59 20.50
C LEU A 191 -5.21 -4.87 21.20
N GLU A 192 -5.81 -4.71 22.37
CA GLU A 192 -6.38 -5.76 23.22
C GLU A 192 -7.82 -6.11 22.77
N GLU A 193 -8.64 -5.10 22.52
CA GLU A 193 -9.98 -5.22 21.93
C GLU A 193 -9.88 -5.23 20.40
N ARG A 194 -9.47 -6.38 19.86
CA ARG A 194 -9.34 -6.66 18.42
C ARG A 194 -10.69 -6.76 17.70
N ILE A 195 -11.58 -5.81 17.95
CA ILE A 195 -12.92 -5.72 17.36
C ILE A 195 -12.85 -4.76 16.17
N PHE A 196 -12.81 -5.31 14.96
CA PHE A 196 -12.69 -4.52 13.74
C PHE A 196 -14.03 -4.36 13.06
N VAL A 197 -14.43 -3.11 12.79
CA VAL A 197 -15.60 -2.82 11.97
C VAL A 197 -15.11 -2.56 10.54
N PRO A 198 -15.39 -3.45 9.55
CA PRO A 198 -14.76 -3.36 8.23
C PRO A 198 -15.00 -2.01 7.56
N ARG A 199 -16.24 -1.48 7.59
CA ARG A 199 -16.61 -0.13 7.13
C ARG A 199 -15.67 0.99 7.60
N THR A 200 -15.08 0.88 8.79
CA THR A 200 -14.14 1.88 9.32
C THR A 200 -12.89 1.98 8.45
N TYR A 201 -12.41 0.87 7.88
CA TYR A 201 -11.27 0.87 6.96
C TYR A 201 -11.62 1.48 5.61
N LEU A 202 -12.80 1.17 5.07
CA LEU A 202 -13.30 1.80 3.85
C LEU A 202 -13.46 3.32 4.04
N SER A 203 -14.01 3.72 5.17
CA SER A 203 -14.16 5.12 5.59
C SER A 203 -12.82 5.82 5.69
N ALA A 204 -11.87 5.23 6.43
CA ALA A 204 -10.54 5.78 6.61
C ALA A 204 -9.81 5.93 5.26
N ALA A 205 -10.01 5.01 4.31
CA ALA A 205 -9.43 5.15 2.97
C ALA A 205 -9.91 6.44 2.27
N HIS A 206 -11.21 6.73 2.34
CA HIS A 206 -11.79 7.95 1.74
C HIS A 206 -11.45 9.22 2.53
N GLU A 207 -11.32 9.13 3.86
CA GLU A 207 -10.80 10.23 4.68
C GLU A 207 -9.34 10.54 4.33
N VAL A 208 -8.49 9.51 4.11
CA VAL A 208 -7.11 9.69 3.65
C VAL A 208 -7.12 10.42 2.31
N PHE A 209 -7.96 10.01 1.36
CA PHE A 209 -8.12 10.69 0.08
C PHE A 209 -8.51 12.17 0.23
N GLY A 210 -9.53 12.47 1.04
CA GLY A 210 -9.96 13.85 1.29
C GLY A 210 -8.89 14.68 2.01
N PHE A 211 -8.20 14.10 2.99
CA PHE A 211 -7.08 14.75 3.68
C PHE A 211 -5.94 15.05 2.72
N THR A 212 -5.61 14.10 1.85
CA THR A 212 -4.58 14.28 0.82
C THR A 212 -4.91 15.47 -0.07
N LEU A 213 -6.16 15.57 -0.55
CA LEU A 213 -6.61 16.69 -1.36
C LEU A 213 -6.45 18.03 -0.66
N ILE A 214 -6.91 18.13 0.59
CA ILE A 214 -6.84 19.37 1.36
C ILE A 214 -5.38 19.82 1.53
N VAL A 215 -4.49 18.91 1.93
CA VAL A 215 -3.08 19.25 2.14
C VAL A 215 -2.39 19.61 0.82
N SER A 216 -2.64 18.85 -0.25
CA SER A 216 -2.10 19.16 -1.57
C SER A 216 -2.56 20.53 -2.07
N TRP A 217 -3.83 20.90 -1.86
CA TRP A 217 -4.34 22.25 -2.17
C TRP A 217 -3.63 23.34 -1.38
N ILE A 218 -3.52 23.18 -0.06
CA ILE A 218 -2.86 24.18 0.79
C ILE A 218 -1.40 24.35 0.34
N TRP A 219 -0.68 23.26 0.10
CA TRP A 219 0.71 23.32 -0.37
C TRP A 219 0.85 23.95 -1.74
N THR A 220 0.09 23.48 -2.73
CA THR A 220 0.21 24.00 -4.10
C THR A 220 -0.23 25.45 -4.18
N TRP A 221 -1.30 25.83 -3.48
CA TRP A 221 -1.71 27.23 -3.42
C TRP A 221 -0.67 28.14 -2.75
N SER A 222 -0.03 27.66 -1.69
CA SER A 222 0.96 28.44 -0.94
C SER A 222 2.31 28.56 -1.66
N LEU A 223 2.72 27.52 -2.39
CA LEU A 223 4.05 27.44 -3.00
C LEU A 223 4.03 27.77 -4.50
N HIS A 224 3.02 27.27 -5.23
CA HIS A 224 2.96 27.33 -6.69
C HIS A 224 1.50 27.49 -7.20
N PRO A 225 0.80 28.61 -6.89
CA PRO A 225 -0.62 28.77 -7.26
C PRO A 225 -0.87 28.64 -8.77
N ASN A 226 0.10 28.97 -9.62
CA ASN A 226 0.01 28.82 -11.08
C ASN A 226 -0.16 27.36 -11.51
N GLN A 227 0.30 26.37 -10.73
CA GLN A 227 0.05 24.94 -11.01
C GLN A 227 -1.46 24.62 -11.00
N ILE A 228 -2.26 25.36 -10.22
CA ILE A 228 -3.72 25.24 -10.18
C ILE A 228 -4.35 26.19 -11.21
N LEU A 229 -3.95 27.46 -11.20
CA LEU A 229 -4.60 28.51 -11.99
C LEU A 229 -4.37 28.32 -13.49
N ASP A 230 -3.20 27.85 -13.89
CA ASP A 230 -2.80 27.61 -15.27
C ASP A 230 -2.68 26.10 -15.56
N HIS A 231 -3.47 25.29 -14.87
CA HIS A 231 -3.39 23.83 -14.99
C HIS A 231 -3.74 23.40 -16.44
N PRO A 232 -2.88 22.62 -17.12
CA PRO A 232 -3.07 22.28 -18.53
C PRO A 232 -4.40 21.56 -18.84
N ALA A 233 -4.91 20.76 -17.91
CA ALA A 233 -6.18 20.06 -18.07
C ALA A 233 -7.41 21.00 -18.10
N GLN A 234 -7.26 22.27 -17.73
CA GLN A 234 -8.32 23.28 -17.93
C GLN A 234 -8.62 23.46 -19.42
N ALA A 235 -7.65 23.28 -20.33
CA ALA A 235 -7.94 23.34 -21.76
C ALA A 235 -8.92 22.24 -22.21
N ILE A 236 -8.96 21.11 -21.50
CA ILE A 236 -9.80 19.95 -21.83
C ILE A 236 -11.14 20.02 -21.11
N THR A 237 -11.14 20.31 -19.81
CA THR A 237 -12.37 20.28 -18.98
C THR A 237 -13.02 21.65 -18.80
N GLY A 238 -12.28 22.72 -19.08
CA GLY A 238 -12.61 24.13 -18.79
C GLY A 238 -12.89 24.47 -17.35
N SER A 239 -12.76 23.53 -16.42
CA SER A 239 -13.16 23.69 -15.02
C SER A 239 -11.96 23.70 -14.08
N TYR A 240 -12.09 24.40 -12.95
CA TYR A 240 -11.18 24.22 -11.83
C TYR A 240 -11.52 22.92 -11.12
N ASN A 241 -10.67 21.91 -11.29
CA ASN A 241 -10.83 20.64 -10.62
C ASN A 241 -10.06 20.62 -9.29
N LEU A 242 -10.70 20.11 -8.25
CA LEU A 242 -10.08 19.82 -6.95
C LEU A 242 -8.91 18.83 -7.03
N TYR A 243 -8.70 18.11 -8.12
CA TYR A 243 -7.57 17.20 -8.29
C TYR A 243 -6.32 17.90 -8.83
N TYR A 244 -6.40 19.10 -9.40
CA TYR A 244 -5.22 19.78 -10.01
C TYR A 244 -4.10 20.07 -9.03
N ALA A 245 -4.44 20.25 -7.75
CA ALA A 245 -3.46 20.63 -6.74
C ALA A 245 -2.40 19.55 -6.47
N TRP A 246 -2.62 18.29 -6.82
CA TRP A 246 -1.64 17.23 -6.55
C TRP A 246 -0.97 16.66 -7.79
N ASP A 247 -1.21 17.24 -8.96
CA ASP A 247 -0.66 16.71 -10.22
C ASP A 247 0.83 17.07 -10.37
N PHE A 248 1.26 18.17 -9.75
CA PHE A 248 2.63 18.68 -9.81
C PHE A 248 3.37 18.58 -8.48
N ALA A 249 4.71 18.54 -8.55
CA ALA A 249 5.56 18.57 -7.37
C ALA A 249 5.54 19.96 -6.70
N PRO A 250 5.68 20.05 -5.37
CA PRO A 250 5.94 18.95 -4.42
C PRO A 250 4.67 18.25 -3.89
N ALA A 251 3.47 18.74 -4.22
CA ALA A 251 2.22 18.18 -3.69
C ALA A 251 1.95 16.75 -4.17
N SER A 252 2.35 16.42 -5.40
CA SER A 252 2.30 15.05 -5.92
C SER A 252 3.13 14.08 -5.06
N TRP A 253 4.29 14.51 -4.55
CA TRP A 253 5.16 13.68 -3.70
C TRP A 253 4.46 13.23 -2.42
N PHE A 254 3.79 14.17 -1.77
CA PHE A 254 2.96 13.85 -0.62
C PHE A 254 1.74 13.01 -1.01
N ALA A 255 1.10 13.31 -2.15
CA ALA A 255 -0.10 12.60 -2.57
C ALA A 255 0.13 11.11 -2.83
N VAL A 256 1.25 10.74 -3.48
CA VAL A 256 1.64 9.33 -3.66
C VAL A 256 1.79 8.61 -2.32
N VAL A 257 2.57 9.20 -1.39
CA VAL A 257 2.82 8.60 -0.07
C VAL A 257 1.54 8.52 0.76
N ALA A 258 0.70 9.55 0.76
CA ALA A 258 -0.56 9.54 1.50
C ALA A 258 -1.55 8.53 0.89
N CYS A 259 -1.64 8.46 -0.44
CA CYS A 259 -2.52 7.50 -1.11
C CYS A 259 -2.00 6.06 -1.00
N SER A 260 -0.73 5.80 -0.68
CA SER A 260 -0.27 4.42 -0.40
C SER A 260 -1.01 3.84 0.82
N MET A 261 -1.39 4.69 1.77
CA MET A 261 -2.25 4.33 2.90
C MET A 261 -3.67 4.00 2.44
N ASN A 262 -4.21 4.69 1.43
CA ASN A 262 -5.49 4.34 0.83
C ASN A 262 -5.46 2.89 0.31
N VAL A 263 -4.39 2.50 -0.38
CA VAL A 263 -4.19 1.11 -0.86
C VAL A 263 -4.17 0.11 0.29
N LEU A 264 -3.42 0.40 1.35
CA LEU A 264 -3.39 -0.45 2.55
C LEU A 264 -4.79 -0.63 3.15
N LEU A 265 -5.53 0.47 3.30
CA LEU A 265 -6.85 0.48 3.93
C LEU A 265 -7.91 -0.23 3.07
N THR A 266 -7.89 -0.09 1.74
CA THR A 266 -8.83 -0.80 0.85
C THR A 266 -8.53 -2.29 0.78
N TRP A 267 -7.26 -2.71 0.82
CA TRP A 267 -6.90 -4.13 0.98
C TRP A 267 -7.33 -4.70 2.33
N ARG A 268 -7.16 -3.93 3.42
CA ARG A 268 -7.63 -4.33 4.76
C ARG A 268 -9.15 -4.49 4.77
N TYR A 269 -9.88 -3.52 4.22
CA TYR A 269 -11.32 -3.61 4.06
C TYR A 269 -11.72 -4.86 3.26
N SER A 270 -11.12 -5.06 2.08
CA SER A 270 -11.42 -6.22 1.22
C SER A 270 -11.21 -7.55 1.92
N TRP A 271 -10.12 -7.66 2.68
CA TRP A 271 -9.83 -8.82 3.51
C TRP A 271 -10.92 -9.09 4.54
N MET A 272 -11.33 -8.05 5.29
CA MET A 272 -12.34 -8.18 6.33
C MET A 272 -13.73 -8.46 5.76
N ALA A 273 -14.12 -7.80 4.67
CA ALA A 273 -15.38 -8.06 3.97
C ALA A 273 -15.48 -9.53 3.51
N GLN A 274 -14.39 -10.07 2.96
CA GLN A 274 -14.32 -11.48 2.57
C GLN A 274 -14.37 -12.43 3.77
N THR A 275 -13.63 -12.15 4.84
CA THR A 275 -13.68 -12.96 6.07
C THR A 275 -15.08 -12.98 6.66
N ARG A 276 -15.75 -11.82 6.76
CA ARG A 276 -17.14 -11.72 7.19
C ARG A 276 -18.07 -12.56 6.33
N SER A 277 -17.95 -12.45 5.00
CA SER A 277 -18.76 -13.19 4.04
C SER A 277 -18.64 -14.71 4.24
N ILE A 278 -17.42 -15.20 4.49
CA ILE A 278 -17.15 -16.63 4.72
C ILE A 278 -17.76 -17.11 6.04
N ILE A 279 -17.57 -16.36 7.13
CA ILE A 279 -18.06 -16.76 8.47
C ILE A 279 -19.61 -16.77 8.50
N ARG A 280 -20.26 -15.81 7.81
CA ARG A 280 -21.73 -15.73 7.80
C ARG A 280 -22.43 -16.86 7.08
N SER A 281 -21.79 -17.46 6.07
CA SER A 281 -22.45 -18.42 5.18
C SER A 281 -21.45 -19.48 4.72
N PRO A 282 -21.02 -20.37 5.64
CA PRO A 282 -20.03 -21.40 5.32
C PRO A 282 -20.54 -22.39 4.27
N GLU A 283 -21.84 -22.71 4.26
CA GLU A 283 -22.40 -23.77 3.43
C GLU A 283 -22.82 -23.32 2.01
N ARG A 284 -23.25 -22.06 1.83
CA ARG A 284 -23.70 -21.56 0.52
C ARG A 284 -23.57 -20.06 0.40
N ARG A 285 -22.73 -19.61 -0.54
CA ARG A 285 -22.57 -18.18 -0.83
C ARG A 285 -23.70 -17.67 -1.73
N THR A 286 -24.29 -16.53 -1.37
CA THR A 286 -25.31 -15.86 -2.19
C THR A 286 -24.68 -15.06 -3.32
N ALA A 287 -25.43 -14.79 -4.40
CA ALA A 287 -24.95 -13.93 -5.49
C ALA A 287 -24.51 -12.54 -4.99
N LEU A 288 -25.17 -12.03 -3.95
CA LEU A 288 -24.85 -10.75 -3.33
C LEU A 288 -23.50 -10.78 -2.60
N GLN A 289 -23.21 -11.86 -1.89
CA GLN A 289 -21.90 -12.08 -1.26
C GLN A 289 -20.78 -12.22 -2.29
N HIS A 290 -21.05 -12.85 -3.43
CA HIS A 290 -20.11 -12.89 -4.55
C HIS A 290 -19.86 -11.48 -5.12
N PHE A 291 -20.90 -10.67 -5.26
CA PHE A 291 -20.79 -9.27 -5.69
C PHE A 291 -20.02 -8.40 -4.68
N GLY A 292 -20.28 -8.56 -3.37
CA GLY A 292 -19.51 -7.91 -2.30
C GLY A 292 -18.04 -8.28 -2.32
N LYS A 293 -17.72 -9.58 -2.45
CA LYS A 293 -16.34 -10.04 -2.62
C LYS A 293 -15.67 -9.44 -3.86
N PHE A 294 -16.35 -9.49 -5.02
CA PHE A 294 -15.82 -8.95 -6.27
C PHE A 294 -15.55 -7.44 -6.16
N SER A 295 -16.54 -6.67 -5.70
CA SER A 295 -16.43 -5.22 -5.60
C SER A 295 -15.35 -4.77 -4.62
N ALA A 296 -15.18 -5.47 -3.48
CA ALA A 296 -14.14 -5.16 -2.52
C ALA A 296 -12.73 -5.48 -3.07
N ILE A 297 -12.57 -6.58 -3.82
CA ILE A 297 -11.31 -6.89 -4.52
C ILE A 297 -11.05 -5.87 -5.63
N LEU A 298 -12.08 -5.53 -6.42
CA LEU A 298 -11.98 -4.55 -7.49
C LEU A 298 -11.54 -3.18 -6.96
N LEU A 299 -12.09 -2.72 -5.83
CA LEU A 299 -11.66 -1.47 -5.19
C LEU A 299 -10.20 -1.54 -4.72
N ALA A 300 -9.79 -2.64 -4.07
CA ALA A 300 -8.41 -2.80 -3.66
C ALA A 300 -7.46 -2.76 -4.86
N VAL A 301 -7.77 -3.47 -5.94
CA VAL A 301 -7.00 -3.45 -7.19
C VAL A 301 -7.00 -2.06 -7.82
N ALA A 302 -8.14 -1.40 -7.96
CA ALA A 302 -8.24 -0.05 -8.50
C ALA A 302 -7.45 0.97 -7.67
N SER A 303 -7.35 0.78 -6.34
CA SER A 303 -6.50 1.61 -5.47
C SER A 303 -5.01 1.44 -5.79
N ASN A 304 -4.57 0.26 -6.23
CA ASN A 304 -3.17 0.09 -6.67
C ASN A 304 -2.93 0.82 -7.99
N PHE A 305 -3.85 0.71 -8.95
CA PHE A 305 -3.75 1.44 -10.22
C PHE A 305 -3.83 2.95 -10.03
N TRP A 306 -4.57 3.43 -9.02
CA TRP A 306 -4.63 4.84 -8.65
C TRP A 306 -3.25 5.47 -8.40
N GLN A 307 -2.28 4.70 -7.90
CA GLN A 307 -0.90 5.18 -7.72
C GLN A 307 -0.21 5.55 -9.05
N LEU A 308 -0.68 5.02 -10.18
CA LEU A 308 -0.12 5.34 -11.49
C LEU A 308 -0.51 6.73 -11.98
N LEU A 309 -1.51 7.40 -11.39
CA LEU A 309 -1.93 8.75 -11.78
C LEU A 309 -0.75 9.73 -11.78
N TRP A 310 0.10 9.65 -10.75
CA TRP A 310 1.25 10.53 -10.60
C TRP A 310 2.46 10.11 -11.45
N LEU A 311 2.54 8.84 -11.86
CA LEU A 311 3.62 8.37 -12.74
C LEU A 311 3.32 8.67 -14.22
N ILE A 312 2.06 8.59 -14.63
CA ILE A 312 1.61 9.05 -15.95
C ILE A 312 1.78 10.58 -16.05
N GLY A 313 1.57 11.25 -14.92
CA GLY A 313 1.72 12.69 -14.78
C GLY A 313 0.54 13.47 -15.36
N PRO A 314 0.56 14.80 -15.21
CA PRO A 314 -0.43 15.68 -15.81
C PRO A 314 -0.36 15.70 -17.35
N VAL A 315 -1.38 16.27 -17.97
CA VAL A 315 -1.51 16.45 -19.44
C VAL A 315 -0.37 17.29 -20.03
N GLY A 316 0.18 18.20 -19.22
CA GLY A 316 1.39 18.95 -19.52
C GLY A 316 2.47 18.63 -18.47
N GLN A 317 3.73 18.66 -18.88
CA GLN A 317 4.89 18.53 -17.98
C GLN A 317 5.06 19.77 -17.09
N GLU A 318 4.55 20.92 -17.54
CA GLU A 318 4.69 22.20 -16.85
C GLU A 318 3.37 23.00 -16.81
N PRO A 319 3.16 23.83 -15.77
CA PRO A 319 2.05 24.78 -15.73
C PRO A 319 2.09 25.75 -16.90
N GLY A 320 0.92 26.10 -17.46
CA GLY A 320 0.83 27.01 -18.60
C GLY A 320 1.37 26.46 -19.92
N GLN A 321 1.68 25.15 -20.01
CA GLN A 321 2.13 24.53 -21.24
C GLN A 321 1.12 24.76 -22.38
N SER A 322 1.63 25.16 -23.55
CA SER A 322 0.82 25.43 -24.74
C SER A 322 -0.06 24.24 -25.11
N VAL A 323 -1.31 24.51 -25.51
CA VAL A 323 -2.32 23.51 -25.88
C VAL A 323 -1.82 22.52 -26.93
N ASP A 324 -0.99 22.97 -27.87
CA ASP A 324 -0.42 22.14 -28.95
C ASP A 324 0.57 21.08 -28.45
N ARG A 325 1.07 21.21 -27.22
CA ARG A 325 2.03 20.27 -26.60
C ARG A 325 1.37 19.35 -25.58
N LEU A 326 0.05 19.37 -25.46
CA LEU A 326 -0.68 18.55 -24.51
C LEU A 326 -0.75 17.09 -24.97
N ASP A 327 -0.36 16.18 -24.07
CA ASP A 327 -0.50 14.74 -24.32
C ASP A 327 -1.88 14.28 -23.84
N VAL A 328 -2.87 14.40 -24.73
CA VAL A 328 -4.27 13.99 -24.48
C VAL A 328 -4.35 12.49 -24.19
N THR A 329 -3.42 11.68 -24.69
CA THR A 329 -3.39 10.24 -24.43
C THR A 329 -3.09 9.99 -22.95
N ARG A 330 -2.08 10.68 -22.38
CA ARG A 330 -1.81 10.60 -20.93
C ARG A 330 -3.00 11.05 -20.11
N TRP A 331 -3.67 12.14 -20.49
CA TRP A 331 -4.88 12.58 -19.80
C TRP A 331 -5.98 11.54 -19.85
N SER A 332 -6.15 10.87 -20.99
CA SER A 332 -7.16 9.83 -21.18
C SER A 332 -6.90 8.64 -20.26
N VAL A 333 -5.65 8.21 -20.14
CA VAL A 333 -5.27 7.12 -19.23
C VAL A 333 -5.41 7.55 -17.77
N HIS A 334 -4.96 8.76 -17.41
CA HIS A 334 -5.12 9.34 -16.08
C HIS A 334 -6.61 9.38 -15.68
N THR A 335 -7.46 9.92 -16.55
CA THR A 335 -8.92 9.98 -16.37
C THR A 335 -9.54 8.57 -16.27
N GLY A 336 -9.06 7.62 -17.08
CA GLY A 336 -9.52 6.23 -17.04
C GLY A 336 -9.21 5.51 -15.73
N ILE A 337 -8.00 5.70 -15.18
CA ILE A 337 -7.61 5.17 -13.87
C ILE A 337 -8.47 5.78 -12.77
N PHE A 338 -8.67 7.11 -12.81
CA PHE A 338 -9.53 7.81 -11.88
C PHE A 338 -10.96 7.23 -11.89
N PHE A 339 -11.54 7.02 -13.07
CA PHE A 339 -12.88 6.42 -13.19
C PHE A 339 -12.95 4.96 -12.76
N ALA A 340 -11.91 4.17 -13.01
CA ALA A 340 -11.85 2.80 -12.52
C ALA A 340 -11.94 2.77 -10.98
N TYR A 341 -11.25 3.68 -10.30
CA TYR A 341 -11.34 3.83 -8.85
C TYR A 341 -12.72 4.32 -8.39
N ALA A 342 -13.25 5.40 -9.00
CA ALA A 342 -14.55 5.95 -8.64
C ALA A 342 -15.68 4.91 -8.80
N ALA A 343 -15.67 4.17 -9.92
CA ALA A 343 -16.62 3.09 -10.16
C ALA A 343 -16.45 1.94 -9.16
N ALA A 344 -15.22 1.50 -8.88
CA ALA A 344 -14.96 0.45 -7.92
C ALA A 344 -15.38 0.83 -6.49
N SER A 345 -15.17 2.09 -6.10
CA SER A 345 -15.61 2.63 -4.80
C SER A 345 -17.13 2.63 -4.69
N TYR A 346 -17.84 3.13 -5.71
CA TYR A 346 -19.30 3.08 -5.75
C TYR A 346 -19.83 1.64 -5.71
N LEU A 347 -19.29 0.73 -6.53
CA LEU A 347 -19.70 -0.68 -6.55
C LEU A 347 -19.51 -1.34 -5.19
N CYS A 348 -18.42 -1.01 -4.49
CA CYS A 348 -18.13 -1.51 -3.16
C CYS A 348 -19.14 -0.99 -2.12
N ALA A 349 -19.44 0.31 -2.14
CA ALA A 349 -20.47 0.94 -1.32
C ALA A 349 -21.86 0.34 -1.59
N LEU A 350 -22.19 0.13 -2.87
CA LEU A 350 -23.44 -0.47 -3.31
C LEU A 350 -23.56 -1.91 -2.83
N ALA A 351 -22.50 -2.71 -2.96
CA ALA A 351 -22.51 -4.09 -2.49
C ALA A 351 -22.72 -4.19 -0.98
N SER A 352 -22.02 -3.36 -0.19
CA SER A 352 -22.22 -3.28 1.27
C SER A 352 -23.65 -2.87 1.64
N TYR A 353 -24.22 -1.89 0.94
CA TYR A 353 -25.62 -1.48 1.11
C TYR A 353 -26.59 -2.61 0.78
N LEU A 354 -26.41 -3.28 -0.36
CA LEU A 354 -27.30 -4.36 -0.80
C LEU A 354 -27.21 -5.57 0.13
N GLU A 355 -26.00 -5.97 0.53
CA GLU A 355 -25.78 -7.02 1.54
C GLU A 355 -26.54 -6.68 2.82
N SER A 356 -26.37 -5.46 3.33
CA SER A 356 -27.03 -5.02 4.57
C SER A 356 -28.56 -5.02 4.46
N ARG A 357 -29.09 -4.68 3.28
CA ARG A 357 -30.53 -4.63 3.00
C ARG A 357 -31.16 -6.01 2.80
N ALA A 358 -30.40 -6.97 2.28
CA ALA A 358 -30.87 -8.33 2.01
C ALA A 358 -30.71 -9.26 3.22
N ASP A 359 -29.83 -8.92 4.16
CA ASP A 359 -29.49 -9.73 5.32
C ASP A 359 -30.35 -9.37 6.56
N LYS A 360 -30.14 -10.07 7.68
CA LYS A 360 -30.79 -9.81 8.98
C LYS A 360 -30.60 -8.38 9.49
N SER A 361 -29.57 -7.67 9.01
CA SER A 361 -29.32 -6.25 9.28
C SER A 361 -30.24 -5.29 8.51
N ARG A 362 -31.29 -5.77 7.84
CA ARG A 362 -32.20 -4.94 7.04
C ARG A 362 -32.80 -3.78 7.84
N ASP A 363 -33.07 -3.98 9.12
CA ASP A 363 -33.64 -2.96 10.00
C ASP A 363 -32.67 -1.79 10.25
N ASN A 364 -31.36 -1.99 10.03
CA ASN A 364 -30.34 -0.93 10.10
C ASN A 364 -30.24 -0.11 8.81
N VAL A 365 -30.99 -0.46 7.76
CA VAL A 365 -30.97 0.25 6.47
C VAL A 365 -32.10 1.28 6.41
N GLY A 366 -31.76 2.53 6.66
CA GLY A 366 -32.68 3.66 6.60
C GLY A 366 -32.88 4.26 5.20
N ARG A 367 -33.81 5.23 5.13
CA ARG A 367 -34.04 6.03 3.91
C ARG A 367 -32.81 6.86 3.54
N SER A 368 -32.08 7.37 4.54
CA SER A 368 -30.85 8.14 4.33
C SER A 368 -29.77 7.33 3.62
N ASN A 369 -29.57 6.05 3.99
CA ASN A 369 -28.61 5.16 3.30
C ASN A 369 -29.00 4.94 1.84
N THR A 370 -30.31 4.80 1.58
CA THR A 370 -30.85 4.62 0.23
C THR A 370 -30.68 5.88 -0.63
N LEU A 371 -31.00 7.06 -0.08
CA LEU A 371 -30.79 8.33 -0.77
C LEU A 371 -29.30 8.56 -1.06
N PHE A 372 -28.43 8.25 -0.09
CA PHE A 372 -26.99 8.33 -0.27
C PHE A 372 -26.49 7.47 -1.43
N ILE A 373 -26.85 6.18 -1.48
CA ILE A 373 -26.35 5.31 -2.55
C ILE A 373 -26.85 5.73 -3.93
N ILE A 374 -28.08 6.26 -4.02
CA ILE A 374 -28.63 6.82 -5.26
C ILE A 374 -27.83 8.07 -5.65
N MET A 375 -27.64 9.02 -4.74
CA MET A 375 -26.86 10.24 -5.02
C MET A 375 -25.43 9.91 -5.44
N TYR A 376 -24.77 8.98 -4.75
CA TYR A 376 -23.40 8.58 -5.06
C TYR A 376 -23.28 7.88 -6.42
N GLY A 377 -24.26 7.05 -6.77
CA GLY A 377 -24.34 6.41 -8.09
C GLY A 377 -24.60 7.42 -9.20
N CYS A 378 -25.56 8.33 -9.01
CA CYS A 378 -25.88 9.40 -9.95
C CYS A 378 -24.70 10.34 -10.15
N SER A 379 -23.99 10.74 -9.08
CA SER A 379 -22.82 11.61 -9.19
C SER A 379 -21.66 10.93 -9.91
N SER A 380 -21.38 9.65 -9.59
CA SER A 380 -20.33 8.88 -10.26
C SER A 380 -20.62 8.69 -11.75
N GLY A 381 -21.87 8.35 -12.11
CA GLY A 381 -22.30 8.23 -13.49
C GLY A 381 -22.27 9.56 -14.25
N TYR A 382 -22.74 10.64 -13.63
CA TYR A 382 -22.72 11.97 -14.22
C TYR A 382 -21.28 12.46 -14.45
N MET A 383 -20.40 12.27 -13.48
CA MET A 383 -18.97 12.59 -13.59
C MET A 383 -18.33 11.84 -14.76
N ALA A 384 -18.54 10.53 -14.89
CA ALA A 384 -18.04 9.76 -16.03
C ALA A 384 -18.58 10.32 -17.37
N LEU A 385 -19.88 10.64 -17.45
CA LEU A 385 -20.48 11.18 -18.67
C LEU A 385 -19.90 12.53 -19.08
N VAL A 386 -19.72 13.48 -18.15
CA VAL A 386 -19.20 14.82 -18.50
C VAL A 386 -17.75 14.78 -18.95
N TYR A 387 -16.89 14.05 -18.24
CA TYR A 387 -15.48 13.91 -18.61
C TYR A 387 -15.27 13.14 -19.91
N LEU A 388 -15.98 12.02 -20.12
CA LEU A 388 -15.87 11.27 -21.37
C LEU A 388 -16.36 12.12 -22.54
N ARG A 389 -17.44 12.90 -22.36
CA ARG A 389 -17.92 13.81 -23.39
C ARG A 389 -16.90 14.89 -23.74
N ASP A 390 -16.31 15.53 -22.74
CA ASP A 390 -15.27 16.54 -22.97
C ASP A 390 -14.04 15.93 -23.62
N LEU A 391 -13.59 14.77 -23.15
CA LEU A 391 -12.43 14.06 -23.69
C LEU A 391 -12.62 13.62 -25.15
N PHE A 392 -13.75 12.96 -25.48
CA PHE A 392 -14.02 12.50 -26.83
C PHE A 392 -14.33 13.62 -27.83
N SER A 393 -14.74 14.78 -27.32
CA SER A 393 -15.07 15.94 -28.15
C SER A 393 -13.98 17.00 -28.15
N TYR A 394 -12.85 16.75 -27.47
CA TYR A 394 -11.75 17.69 -27.34
C TYR A 394 -11.15 17.98 -28.72
N GLN A 395 -11.00 19.27 -29.00
CA GLN A 395 -10.33 19.76 -30.19
C GLN A 395 -9.44 20.92 -29.76
N VAL A 396 -8.19 20.92 -30.22
CA VAL A 396 -7.21 21.96 -29.90
C VAL A 396 -7.77 23.34 -30.28
N GLY A 397 -7.70 24.28 -29.33
CA GLY A 397 -8.19 25.65 -29.49
C GLY A 397 -9.72 25.82 -29.41
N GLN A 398 -10.48 24.75 -29.22
CA GLN A 398 -11.93 24.82 -29.00
C GLN A 398 -12.26 24.76 -27.50
N PRO A 399 -13.30 25.48 -27.03
CA PRO A 399 -13.77 25.34 -25.66
C PRO A 399 -14.34 23.93 -25.41
N PRO A 400 -14.36 23.48 -24.13
CA PRO A 400 -14.98 22.20 -23.76
C PRO A 400 -16.45 22.15 -24.19
N LYS A 401 -16.94 20.94 -24.49
CA LYS A 401 -18.34 20.78 -24.94
C LYS A 401 -19.32 20.85 -23.79
N VAL A 402 -18.92 20.39 -22.61
CA VAL A 402 -19.67 20.56 -21.37
C VAL A 402 -19.30 21.90 -20.77
N ARG A 403 -20.29 22.60 -20.21
CA ARG A 403 -20.04 23.87 -19.55
C ARG A 403 -19.22 23.63 -18.27
N PRO A 404 -18.13 24.38 -18.01
CA PRO A 404 -17.22 24.14 -16.89
C PRO A 404 -17.86 23.95 -15.51
N TYR A 405 -18.87 24.75 -15.17
CA TYR A 405 -19.53 24.67 -13.87
C TYR A 405 -20.27 23.34 -13.66
N LEU A 406 -20.65 22.64 -14.73
CA LEU A 406 -21.28 21.32 -14.65
C LEU A 406 -20.25 20.24 -14.31
N THR A 407 -19.06 20.30 -14.92
CA THR A 407 -17.93 19.42 -14.61
C THR A 407 -17.48 19.63 -13.16
N GLN A 408 -17.33 20.89 -12.75
CA GLN A 408 -16.99 21.24 -11.38
C GLN A 408 -18.05 20.77 -10.35
N LEU A 409 -19.33 20.91 -10.68
CA LEU A 409 -20.41 20.40 -9.83
C LEU A 409 -20.35 18.87 -9.70
N ALA A 410 -20.04 18.16 -10.79
CA ALA A 410 -19.88 16.70 -10.75
C ALA A 410 -18.77 16.28 -9.78
N ASP A 411 -17.61 16.96 -9.84
CA ASP A 411 -16.48 16.69 -8.95
C ASP A 411 -16.83 16.97 -7.49
N ILE A 412 -17.42 18.13 -7.19
CA ILE A 412 -17.81 18.52 -5.82
C ILE A 412 -18.81 17.52 -5.25
N VAL A 413 -19.86 17.16 -5.98
CA VAL A 413 -20.89 16.24 -5.49
C VAL A 413 -20.32 14.84 -5.29
N TRP A 414 -19.44 14.38 -6.18
CA TRP A 414 -18.77 13.08 -6.02
C TRP A 414 -17.83 13.06 -4.82
N ILE A 415 -17.01 14.10 -4.62
CA ILE A 415 -16.11 14.19 -3.45
C ILE A 415 -16.90 14.23 -2.14
N ILE A 416 -17.97 15.04 -2.08
CA ILE A 416 -18.84 15.10 -0.90
C ILE A 416 -19.44 13.72 -0.63
N SER A 417 -19.90 13.01 -1.67
CA SER A 417 -20.44 11.66 -1.53
C SER A 417 -19.38 10.67 -1.01
N ALA A 418 -18.17 10.70 -1.57
CA ALA A 418 -17.05 9.87 -1.13
C ALA A 418 -16.66 10.15 0.33
N ALA A 419 -16.57 11.43 0.73
CA ALA A 419 -16.28 11.84 2.11
C ALA A 419 -17.40 11.47 3.10
N CYS A 420 -18.64 11.39 2.62
CA CYS A 420 -19.81 11.07 3.44
C CYS A 420 -20.07 9.56 3.62
N ILE A 421 -19.28 8.68 2.99
CA ILE A 421 -19.40 7.20 3.09
C ILE A 421 -19.53 6.73 4.54
N THR A 422 -18.75 7.29 5.45
CA THR A 422 -18.73 6.91 6.88
C THR A 422 -20.05 7.16 7.59
N SER A 423 -20.76 8.22 7.20
CA SER A 423 -21.98 8.68 7.85
C SER A 423 -23.23 8.02 7.28
N PHE A 424 -23.20 7.62 6.00
CA PHE A 424 -24.39 7.19 5.28
C PHE A 424 -24.38 5.77 4.75
N LEU A 425 -23.27 5.02 4.81
CA LEU A 425 -23.35 3.57 4.60
C LEU A 425 -23.98 2.87 5.81
N PRO A 426 -24.73 1.77 5.62
CA PRO A 426 -25.21 0.95 6.74
C PRO A 426 -24.06 0.47 7.63
N GLU A 427 -24.37 0.16 8.89
CA GLU A 427 -23.38 -0.43 9.78
C GLU A 427 -23.10 -1.88 9.38
N GLU A 428 -21.81 -2.23 9.42
CA GLU A 428 -21.34 -3.57 9.15
C GLU A 428 -21.05 -4.28 10.48
N PRO A 429 -21.40 -5.56 10.63
CA PRO A 429 -21.12 -6.29 11.86
C PRO A 429 -19.64 -6.28 12.19
N PRO A 430 -19.27 -6.06 13.46
CA PRO A 430 -17.89 -6.15 13.90
C PRO A 430 -17.34 -7.57 13.77
N LEU A 431 -16.06 -7.66 13.47
CA LEU A 431 -15.27 -8.88 13.52
C LEU A 431 -14.36 -8.83 14.74
N LYS A 432 -14.51 -9.77 15.66
CA LYS A 432 -13.55 -9.96 16.74
C LYS A 432 -12.46 -10.91 16.25
N VAL A 433 -11.21 -10.50 16.39
CA VAL A 433 -10.06 -11.27 15.96
C VAL A 433 -9.25 -11.67 17.18
N THR A 434 -9.29 -12.93 17.55
CA THR A 434 -8.41 -13.47 18.60
C THR A 434 -7.12 -13.98 17.97
N THR A 435 -6.01 -13.84 18.68
CA THR A 435 -4.70 -14.27 18.17
C THR A 435 -3.90 -14.92 19.26
N GLU A 436 -3.40 -16.09 18.93
CA GLU A 436 -2.69 -16.97 19.84
C GLU A 436 -1.35 -17.35 19.20
N ILE A 437 -0.31 -17.50 20.02
CA ILE A 437 0.97 -18.04 19.57
C ILE A 437 0.86 -19.56 19.65
N ILE A 438 1.21 -20.24 18.57
CA ILE A 438 1.35 -21.69 18.57
C ILE A 438 2.77 -22.01 19.04
N ASP A 439 2.92 -22.42 20.30
CA ASP A 439 4.24 -22.69 20.90
C ASP A 439 4.90 -23.93 20.29
N ASP A 440 4.11 -24.99 20.05
CA ASP A 440 4.54 -26.19 19.34
C ASP A 440 3.79 -26.25 18.01
N PRO A 441 4.45 -25.98 16.86
CA PRO A 441 3.79 -26.18 15.57
C PRO A 441 3.32 -27.63 15.55
N PRO A 442 2.04 -27.90 15.21
CA PRO A 442 1.53 -29.26 15.22
C PRO A 442 2.48 -30.09 14.38
N THR A 443 3.16 -31.06 15.03
CA THR A 443 3.94 -32.07 14.34
C THR A 443 2.94 -32.93 13.60
N HIS A 444 2.41 -32.41 12.50
CA HIS A 444 1.74 -33.18 11.48
C HIS A 444 2.84 -34.05 10.86
N HIS A 445 3.22 -35.10 11.58
CA HIS A 445 3.55 -36.33 10.89
C HIS A 445 2.32 -36.60 10.02
N PRO A 446 2.44 -36.58 8.68
CA PRO A 446 1.36 -37.07 7.85
C PRO A 446 1.19 -38.53 8.26
N SER A 447 0.21 -38.79 9.14
CA SER A 447 -0.21 -40.13 9.45
C SER A 447 -0.62 -40.71 8.12
N SER A 448 0.19 -41.63 7.61
CA SER A 448 0.11 -42.24 6.28
C SER A 448 -1.15 -43.10 6.08
N GLY A 449 -2.17 -42.93 6.90
CA GLY A 449 -3.36 -43.75 6.96
C GLY A 449 -4.63 -42.91 6.92
N SER A 450 -5.44 -43.20 5.91
CA SER A 450 -6.87 -42.91 5.78
C SER A 450 -7.30 -41.45 5.59
N GLY A 451 -7.57 -41.13 4.32
CA GLY A 451 -8.49 -40.08 3.91
C GLY A 451 -7.84 -38.71 3.75
N GLU A 452 -7.26 -38.44 2.57
CA GLU A 452 -7.16 -37.08 2.05
C GLU A 452 -8.60 -36.53 1.95
N ALA A 453 -9.16 -36.06 3.07
CA ALA A 453 -10.16 -35.02 3.01
C ALA A 453 -9.49 -33.89 2.25
N ALA A 454 -9.90 -33.71 0.99
CA ALA A 454 -9.34 -32.74 0.08
C ALA A 454 -9.51 -31.36 0.73
N VAL A 455 -8.50 -30.94 1.51
CA VAL A 455 -8.39 -29.59 2.03
C VAL A 455 -8.39 -28.73 0.78
N HIS A 456 -9.50 -28.05 0.54
CA HIS A 456 -9.75 -27.28 -0.67
C HIS A 456 -8.64 -26.23 -0.81
N ARG A 457 -7.60 -26.57 -1.58
CA ARG A 457 -6.53 -25.61 -1.88
C ARG A 457 -7.13 -24.53 -2.76
N ILE A 458 -6.90 -23.29 -2.37
CA ILE A 458 -7.37 -22.13 -3.13
C ILE A 458 -6.56 -21.98 -4.43
N CYS A 459 -5.28 -22.39 -4.45
CA CYS A 459 -4.43 -22.45 -5.65
C CYS A 459 -4.17 -23.89 -6.10
N THR A 460 -4.16 -24.12 -7.41
CA THR A 460 -3.67 -25.34 -8.08
C THR A 460 -2.15 -25.39 -8.24
N CYS A 461 -1.44 -24.50 -7.55
CA CYS A 461 0.01 -24.37 -7.56
C CYS A 461 0.69 -25.72 -7.19
N PRO A 462 1.75 -26.16 -7.90
CA PRO A 462 2.51 -27.34 -7.52
C PRO A 462 3.00 -27.25 -6.07
N ARG A 463 3.00 -28.39 -5.36
CA ARG A 463 3.38 -28.46 -3.93
C ARG A 463 4.74 -27.81 -3.64
N TRP A 464 5.75 -28.08 -4.47
CA TRP A 464 7.09 -27.53 -4.32
C TRP A 464 7.09 -25.99 -4.39
N LEU A 465 6.19 -25.39 -5.17
CA LEU A 465 6.08 -23.94 -5.30
C LEU A 465 5.43 -23.33 -4.05
N THR A 466 4.37 -23.96 -3.53
CA THR A 466 3.71 -23.53 -2.28
C THR A 466 4.59 -23.71 -1.04
N GLU A 467 5.57 -24.62 -1.09
CA GLU A 467 6.51 -24.85 0.00
C GLU A 467 7.71 -23.89 -0.04
N ARG A 468 8.15 -23.47 -1.23
CA ARG A 468 9.39 -22.70 -1.42
C ARG A 468 9.20 -21.23 -1.77
N VAL A 469 8.06 -20.84 -2.34
CA VAL A 469 7.74 -19.45 -2.72
C VAL A 469 6.71 -18.89 -1.77
N ALA A 470 7.11 -17.89 -0.98
CA ALA A 470 6.30 -17.31 0.08
C ALA A 470 5.00 -16.69 -0.45
N ILE A 471 5.03 -16.02 -1.62
CA ILE A 471 3.79 -15.49 -2.25
C ILE A 471 2.81 -16.63 -2.54
N CYS A 472 3.27 -17.71 -3.16
CA CYS A 472 2.42 -18.86 -3.48
C CYS A 472 1.90 -19.53 -2.20
N LYS A 473 2.73 -19.59 -1.16
CA LYS A 473 2.32 -20.07 0.17
C LYS A 473 1.17 -19.24 0.72
N LEU A 474 1.30 -17.91 0.75
CA LEU A 474 0.27 -17.00 1.26
C LEU A 474 -1.04 -17.08 0.47
N VAL A 475 -0.97 -17.13 -0.85
CA VAL A 475 -2.16 -17.21 -1.72
C VAL A 475 -2.87 -18.57 -1.59
N SER A 476 -2.15 -19.63 -1.21
CA SER A 476 -2.69 -20.97 -1.07
C SER A 476 -3.26 -21.28 0.32
N GLN A 477 -3.05 -20.40 1.33
CA GLN A 477 -3.52 -20.63 2.68
C GLN A 477 -5.06 -20.58 2.77
N PRO A 478 -5.72 -21.58 3.37
CA PRO A 478 -7.17 -21.54 3.58
C PRO A 478 -7.55 -20.37 4.48
N LEU A 479 -8.69 -19.73 4.19
CA LEU A 479 -9.11 -18.52 4.89
C LEU A 479 -9.72 -18.82 6.28
N GLU A 480 -10.09 -20.07 6.56
CA GLU A 480 -10.85 -20.51 7.74
C GLU A 480 -9.97 -20.79 8.96
N GLU A 481 -8.79 -21.38 8.78
CA GLU A 481 -7.82 -21.60 9.85
C GLU A 481 -6.50 -20.91 9.49
N ARG A 482 -6.37 -19.64 9.90
CA ARG A 482 -5.25 -18.81 9.49
C ARG A 482 -4.10 -18.95 10.47
N ILE A 483 -3.23 -19.89 10.14
CA ILE A 483 -1.90 -19.99 10.74
C ILE A 483 -0.97 -19.07 9.94
N PHE A 484 -0.61 -17.94 10.53
CA PHE A 484 0.32 -17.00 9.92
C PHE A 484 1.73 -17.19 10.44
N VAL A 485 2.70 -17.26 9.54
CA VAL A 485 4.12 -17.25 9.90
C VAL A 485 4.68 -15.88 9.48
N PRO A 486 5.07 -14.99 10.42
CA PRO A 486 5.35 -13.60 10.06
C PRO A 486 6.47 -13.46 9.02
N ARG A 487 7.56 -14.23 9.15
CA ARG A 487 8.65 -14.27 8.14
C ARG A 487 8.18 -14.55 6.70
N THR A 488 7.08 -15.28 6.51
CA THR A 488 6.54 -15.54 5.16
C THR A 488 6.06 -14.25 4.50
N TYR A 489 5.54 -13.28 5.25
CA TYR A 489 5.15 -11.98 4.69
C TYR A 489 6.36 -11.10 4.35
N LEU A 490 7.39 -11.10 5.20
CA LEU A 490 8.64 -10.39 4.92
C LEU A 490 9.33 -10.97 3.67
N SER A 491 9.35 -12.30 3.53
CA SER A 491 9.89 -12.94 2.33
C SER A 491 9.04 -12.68 1.10
N ALA A 492 7.72 -12.75 1.21
CA ALA A 492 6.83 -12.43 0.09
C ALA A 492 7.05 -10.99 -0.40
N ALA A 493 7.27 -10.04 0.52
CA ALA A 493 7.60 -8.66 0.17
C ALA A 493 8.88 -8.58 -0.68
N HIS A 494 9.93 -9.31 -0.29
CA HIS A 494 11.18 -9.39 -1.05
C HIS A 494 11.09 -10.20 -2.33
N GLU A 495 10.26 -11.24 -2.39
CA GLU A 495 9.97 -11.99 -3.62
C GLU A 495 9.24 -11.12 -4.64
N VAL A 496 8.24 -10.34 -4.20
CA VAL A 496 7.56 -9.35 -5.06
C VAL A 496 8.59 -8.37 -5.61
N PHE A 497 9.45 -7.85 -4.73
CA PHE A 497 10.53 -6.95 -5.13
C PHE A 497 11.48 -7.57 -6.18
N GLY A 498 12.04 -8.75 -5.89
CA GLY A 498 13.00 -9.40 -6.78
C GLY A 498 12.38 -9.80 -8.12
N PHE A 499 11.16 -10.35 -8.09
CA PHE A 499 10.43 -10.70 -9.30
C PHE A 499 10.17 -9.46 -10.17
N THR A 500 9.76 -8.37 -9.55
CA THR A 500 9.43 -7.15 -10.31
C THR A 500 10.65 -6.46 -10.88
N LEU A 501 11.78 -6.52 -10.19
CA LEU A 501 13.06 -6.05 -10.69
C LEU A 501 13.48 -6.84 -11.94
N ILE A 502 13.45 -8.17 -11.87
CA ILE A 502 13.85 -9.05 -12.98
C ILE A 502 12.93 -8.86 -14.20
N VAL A 503 11.61 -8.91 -14.00
CA VAL A 503 10.64 -8.76 -15.09
C VAL A 503 10.78 -7.38 -15.74
N SER A 504 10.93 -6.33 -14.94
CA SER A 504 11.13 -4.98 -15.45
C SER A 504 12.42 -4.87 -16.26
N TRP A 505 13.50 -5.46 -15.78
CA TRP A 505 14.77 -5.47 -16.50
C TRP A 505 14.69 -6.20 -17.82
N ILE A 506 14.11 -7.41 -17.84
CA ILE A 506 13.90 -8.17 -19.09
C ILE A 506 13.03 -7.37 -20.04
N TRP A 507 11.95 -6.76 -19.55
CA TRP A 507 11.03 -5.98 -20.37
C TRP A 507 11.74 -4.77 -21.00
N THR A 508 12.40 -3.93 -20.19
CA THR A 508 13.11 -2.75 -20.70
C THR A 508 14.27 -3.14 -21.61
N TRP A 509 15.03 -4.19 -21.28
CA TRP A 509 16.08 -4.72 -22.17
C TRP A 509 15.54 -5.20 -23.52
N SER A 510 14.37 -5.84 -23.53
CA SER A 510 13.79 -6.37 -24.77
C SER A 510 13.22 -5.28 -25.67
N LEU A 511 12.66 -4.21 -25.10
CA LEU A 511 12.05 -3.13 -25.88
C LEU A 511 13.01 -1.98 -26.17
N HIS A 512 13.86 -1.64 -25.21
CA HIS A 512 14.68 -0.43 -25.21
C HIS A 512 16.06 -0.68 -24.56
N PRO A 513 16.91 -1.56 -25.13
CA PRO A 513 18.20 -1.89 -24.53
C PRO A 513 19.11 -0.66 -24.32
N ASN A 514 19.02 0.33 -25.21
CA ASN A 514 19.78 1.58 -25.12
C ASN A 514 19.41 2.41 -23.88
N GLN A 515 18.18 2.31 -23.36
CA GLN A 515 17.81 3.00 -22.11
C GLN A 515 18.59 2.45 -20.90
N ILE A 516 18.92 1.16 -20.91
CA ILE A 516 19.76 0.53 -19.89
C ILE A 516 21.24 0.82 -20.17
N LEU A 517 21.66 0.70 -21.44
CA LEU A 517 23.06 0.83 -21.83
C LEU A 517 23.58 2.27 -21.75
N ASP A 518 22.76 3.27 -22.04
CA ASP A 518 23.11 4.68 -22.04
C ASP A 518 22.53 5.41 -20.81
N HIS A 519 22.24 4.66 -19.74
CA HIS A 519 21.57 5.21 -18.56
C HIS A 519 22.42 6.31 -17.91
N PRO A 520 21.90 7.54 -17.71
CA PRO A 520 22.69 8.65 -17.17
C PRO A 520 23.29 8.39 -15.78
N ALA A 521 22.63 7.57 -14.95
CA ALA A 521 23.17 7.20 -13.64
C ALA A 521 24.44 6.33 -13.71
N GLN A 522 24.77 5.75 -14.86
CA GLN A 522 26.08 5.10 -15.06
C GLN A 522 27.24 6.08 -14.91
N ALA A 523 27.04 7.36 -15.21
CA ALA A 523 28.07 8.37 -14.98
C ALA A 523 28.37 8.55 -13.47
N ILE A 524 27.38 8.31 -12.60
CA ILE A 524 27.56 8.36 -11.14
C ILE A 524 28.14 7.06 -10.61
N THR A 525 27.53 5.92 -10.93
CA THR A 525 27.86 4.63 -10.29
C THR A 525 28.96 3.85 -11.02
N GLY A 526 29.25 4.23 -12.26
CA GLY A 526 30.11 3.51 -13.18
C GLY A 526 29.56 2.16 -13.66
N SER A 527 28.37 1.74 -13.22
CA SER A 527 27.90 0.35 -13.36
C SER A 527 26.50 0.24 -13.97
N TYR A 528 26.24 -0.87 -14.67
CA TYR A 528 24.88 -1.25 -15.09
C TYR A 528 24.12 -1.78 -13.90
N ASN A 529 22.99 -1.16 -13.55
CA ASN A 529 22.17 -1.65 -12.46
C ASN A 529 20.85 -2.24 -12.91
N LEU A 530 20.40 -3.26 -12.19
CA LEU A 530 19.11 -3.89 -12.42
C LEU A 530 17.95 -2.91 -12.24
N TYR A 531 18.08 -1.95 -11.31
CA TYR A 531 17.04 -0.96 -11.07
C TYR A 531 17.01 0.18 -12.11
N TYR A 532 17.92 0.25 -13.09
CA TYR A 532 17.79 1.23 -14.18
C TYR A 532 16.61 0.95 -15.09
N ALA A 533 16.22 -0.32 -15.23
CA ALA A 533 15.09 -0.67 -16.07
C ALA A 533 13.77 -0.07 -15.58
N TRP A 534 13.73 0.19 -14.28
CA TRP A 534 12.63 0.72 -13.51
C TRP A 534 12.42 2.23 -13.69
N ASP A 535 13.43 2.94 -14.20
CA ASP A 535 13.38 4.38 -14.49
C ASP A 535 12.56 4.69 -15.76
N PHE A 536 12.16 3.67 -16.52
CA PHE A 536 11.46 3.81 -17.81
C PHE A 536 10.10 3.12 -17.82
N ALA A 537 9.14 3.74 -18.51
CA ALA A 537 7.86 3.10 -18.80
C ALA A 537 8.03 2.01 -19.89
N PRO A 538 7.27 0.90 -19.85
CA PRO A 538 6.21 0.58 -18.89
C PRO A 538 6.70 -0.12 -17.61
N ALA A 539 7.99 -0.43 -17.50
CA ALA A 539 8.58 -1.13 -16.34
C ALA A 539 8.35 -0.37 -15.02
N SER A 540 8.46 0.96 -15.04
CA SER A 540 8.15 1.83 -13.90
C SER A 540 6.70 1.66 -13.40
N TRP A 541 5.74 1.45 -14.31
CA TRP A 541 4.32 1.25 -13.95
C TRP A 541 4.12 -0.06 -13.20
N PHE A 542 4.77 -1.13 -13.69
CA PHE A 542 4.76 -2.42 -13.02
C PHE A 542 5.41 -2.34 -11.63
N ALA A 543 6.52 -1.60 -11.52
CA ALA A 543 7.21 -1.36 -10.26
C ALA A 543 6.30 -0.66 -9.24
N VAL A 544 5.60 0.42 -9.59
CA VAL A 544 4.69 1.13 -8.66
C VAL A 544 3.60 0.21 -8.09
N VAL A 545 2.98 -0.60 -8.94
CA VAL A 545 1.94 -1.56 -8.50
C VAL A 545 2.54 -2.59 -7.53
N ALA A 546 3.71 -3.14 -7.85
CA ALA A 546 4.41 -4.07 -6.99
C ALA A 546 4.85 -3.46 -5.65
N CYS A 547 5.28 -2.20 -5.66
CA CYS A 547 5.65 -1.47 -4.45
C CYS A 547 4.46 -1.31 -3.50
N SER A 548 3.26 -1.11 -4.05
CA SER A 548 2.02 -1.10 -3.25
C SER A 548 1.73 -2.45 -2.59
N MET A 549 2.01 -3.56 -3.27
CA MET A 549 1.92 -4.90 -2.67
C MET A 549 3.01 -5.11 -1.60
N ASN A 550 4.21 -4.61 -1.82
CA ASN A 550 5.30 -4.66 -0.85
C ASN A 550 4.94 -3.87 0.43
N VAL A 551 4.37 -2.66 0.31
CA VAL A 551 3.77 -1.91 1.42
C VAL A 551 2.79 -2.79 2.18
N LEU A 552 1.81 -3.39 1.51
CA LEU A 552 0.83 -4.25 2.17
C LEU A 552 1.48 -5.40 2.97
N LEU A 553 2.46 -6.09 2.39
CA LEU A 553 3.13 -7.23 2.98
C LEU A 553 4.02 -6.83 4.17
N THR A 554 4.75 -5.72 4.07
CA THR A 554 5.59 -5.18 5.15
C THR A 554 4.76 -4.68 6.33
N TRP A 555 3.63 -4.00 6.07
CA TRP A 555 2.68 -3.61 7.11
C TRP A 555 2.05 -4.83 7.80
N ARG A 556 1.74 -5.88 7.05
CA ARG A 556 1.24 -7.16 7.63
C ARG A 556 2.30 -7.81 8.52
N TYR A 557 3.54 -7.89 8.06
CA TYR A 557 4.68 -8.36 8.86
C TYR A 557 4.81 -7.58 10.17
N SER A 558 4.79 -6.25 10.10
CA SER A 558 4.89 -5.37 11.28
C SER A 558 3.79 -5.62 12.30
N TRP A 559 2.54 -5.69 11.84
CA TRP A 559 1.40 -6.00 12.70
C TRP A 559 1.56 -7.34 13.45
N MET A 560 2.03 -8.39 12.76
CA MET A 560 2.25 -9.70 13.38
C MET A 560 3.41 -9.71 14.37
N ALA A 561 4.54 -9.08 14.01
CA ALA A 561 5.71 -8.98 14.89
C ALA A 561 5.34 -8.25 16.21
N GLN A 562 4.54 -7.18 16.11
CA GLN A 562 4.05 -6.47 17.28
C GLN A 562 3.07 -7.30 18.11
N THR A 563 2.12 -7.96 17.46
CA THR A 563 1.16 -8.87 18.11
C THR A 563 1.88 -9.94 18.92
N ARG A 564 2.86 -10.62 18.32
CA ARG A 564 3.67 -11.63 18.99
C ARG A 564 4.36 -11.06 20.24
N SER A 565 4.98 -9.89 20.10
CA SER A 565 5.66 -9.24 21.22
C SER A 565 4.70 -8.83 22.34
N ILE A 566 3.44 -8.51 22.05
CA ILE A 566 2.42 -8.18 23.07
C ILE A 566 1.98 -9.45 23.81
N ILE A 567 1.70 -10.53 23.08
CA ILE A 567 1.27 -11.80 23.67
C ILE A 567 2.35 -12.36 24.61
N ARG A 568 3.63 -12.29 24.22
CA ARG A 568 4.76 -12.83 25.01
C ARG A 568 5.11 -12.04 26.27
N SER A 569 4.70 -10.77 26.38
CA SER A 569 5.04 -9.94 27.54
C SER A 569 3.82 -9.18 28.06
N PRO A 570 2.88 -9.88 28.71
CA PRO A 570 1.68 -9.26 29.28
C PRO A 570 2.02 -8.17 30.32
N GLU A 571 3.10 -8.37 31.08
CA GLU A 571 3.51 -7.47 32.17
C GLU A 571 4.11 -6.15 31.67
N ARG A 572 4.57 -6.08 30.41
CA ARG A 572 5.13 -4.85 29.80
C ARG A 572 4.13 -4.10 28.92
N ARG A 573 2.83 -4.39 29.04
CA ARG A 573 1.76 -3.80 28.20
C ARG A 573 1.73 -2.27 28.21
N THR A 574 1.89 -1.63 29.37
CA THR A 574 1.78 -0.16 29.51
C THR A 574 2.85 0.62 28.74
N ALA A 575 4.10 0.17 28.74
CA ALA A 575 5.17 0.81 27.95
C ALA A 575 5.03 0.51 26.44
N LEU A 576 4.48 -0.66 26.09
CA LEU A 576 4.37 -1.14 24.70
C LEU A 576 3.18 -0.55 23.94
N GLN A 577 2.14 -0.08 24.63
CA GLN A 577 0.97 0.57 24.01
C GLN A 577 1.30 1.90 23.32
N HIS A 578 2.39 2.59 23.70
CA HIS A 578 2.76 3.89 23.10
C HIS A 578 3.40 3.79 21.71
N PHE A 579 4.10 2.70 21.40
CA PHE A 579 4.84 2.55 20.14
C PHE A 579 4.04 1.83 19.03
N GLY A 580 3.07 0.97 19.35
CA GLY A 580 2.23 0.28 18.36
C GLY A 580 1.06 1.10 17.80
N LYS A 581 0.95 2.38 18.16
CA LYS A 581 -0.22 3.24 17.87
C LYS A 581 -0.38 3.59 16.38
N PHE A 582 0.67 3.44 15.58
CA PHE A 582 0.72 3.88 14.18
C PHE A 582 0.65 2.72 13.17
N SER A 583 0.81 1.47 13.63
CA SER A 583 0.86 0.23 12.82
C SER A 583 -0.42 -0.58 12.88
#